data_AF-A0A0D8XEY7-F1
#
_entry.id   AF-A0A0D8XEY7-F1
#
_cell.length_a   1.000
_cell.length_b   1.000
_cell.length_c   1.000
_cell.angle_alpha   90.00
_cell.angle_beta   90.00
_cell.angle_gamma   90.00
#
_symmetry.space_group_name_H-M   'P 1'
#
loop_
_entity.id
_entity.type
_entity.pdbx_description
1 polymer ?
#
loop_
_entity_poly.entity_id
_entity_poly.type
_entity_poly.pdbx_seq_one_letter_code
_entity_poly.pdbx_strand_id
1 'polypeptide(L)'
;MAAISLNSLLTGYFYIIGSNYCYSQTMIFISGSIALGKKLIHRPASIFILFFLNFVLYILAKLFANGRTYLMMLIPIIYSLYFIFFTSPILFNSDHFAWFFTTFAPGSDSEMFYNYPHTANNLFVVVSTCVLYVVYSKYYYVIQEVIVD
;
A
#
# COMPACT_ATOMS: atom_id res chain seq x y z
N MET A 1 10.27 2.36 5.61
CA MET A 1 10.44 2.81 7.01
C MET A 1 9.99 4.27 7.23
N ALA A 2 10.40 5.24 6.40
CA ALA A 2 9.99 6.65 6.54
C ALA A 2 8.47 6.92 6.53
N ALA A 3 7.69 6.07 5.86
CA ALA A 3 6.22 6.20 5.86
C ALA A 3 5.59 5.82 7.21
N ILE A 4 6.15 4.81 7.89
CA ILE A 4 5.65 4.35 9.19
C ILE A 4 6.00 5.37 10.26
N SER A 5 7.24 5.89 10.26
CA SER A 5 7.64 6.93 11.22
C SER A 5 6.78 8.19 11.08
N LEU A 6 6.54 8.66 9.85
CA LEU A 6 5.66 9.80 9.62
C LEU A 6 4.22 9.52 10.07
N ASN A 7 3.65 8.36 9.73
CA ASN A 7 2.28 8.04 10.11
C ASN A 7 2.13 7.90 11.63
N SER A 8 3.07 7.24 12.30
CA SER A 8 3.04 7.06 13.76
C SER A 8 3.21 8.39 14.51
N LEU A 9 4.11 9.28 14.06
CA LEU A 9 4.30 10.59 14.67
C LEU A 9 3.09 11.50 14.45
N LEU A 10 2.52 11.54 13.24
CA LEU A 10 1.31 12.30 12.95
C LEU A 10 0.10 11.78 13.73
N THR A 11 -0.07 10.45 13.80
CA THR A 11 -1.13 9.82 14.59
C THR A 11 -0.99 10.18 16.07
N GLY A 12 0.23 10.10 16.63
CA GLY A 12 0.49 10.50 18.01
C GLY A 12 0.22 11.98 18.28
N TYR A 13 0.59 12.86 17.35
CA TYR A 13 0.30 14.29 17.45
C TYR A 13 -1.21 14.58 17.43
N PHE A 14 -1.95 13.99 16.49
CA PHE A 14 -3.41 14.16 16.43
C PHE A 14 -4.11 13.60 17.66
N TYR A 15 -3.57 12.53 18.24
CA TYR A 15 -4.09 11.96 19.48
C TYR A 15 -3.90 12.90 20.68
N ILE A 16 -2.71 13.46 20.89
CA ILE A 16 -2.44 14.38 22.02
C ILE A 16 -3.37 15.60 21.97
N ILE A 17 -3.69 16.08 20.77
CA ILE A 17 -4.57 17.25 20.56
C ILE A 17 -6.06 16.87 20.61
N GLY A 18 -6.40 15.59 20.49
CA GLY A 18 -7.80 15.15 20.35
C GLY A 18 -8.43 15.62 19.03
N SER A 19 -7.63 15.73 17.96
CA SER A 19 -8.09 16.31 16.70
C SER A 19 -8.94 15.33 15.90
N ASN A 20 -10.16 15.74 15.57
CA ASN A 20 -11.08 15.05 14.66
C ASN A 20 -11.22 15.81 13.34
N TYR A 21 -11.81 15.18 12.32
CA TYR A 21 -12.02 15.82 11.01
C TYR A 21 -12.72 17.17 11.14
N CYS A 22 -13.68 17.32 12.06
CA CYS A 22 -14.39 18.58 12.31
C CYS A 22 -13.53 19.70 12.94
N TYR A 23 -12.42 19.36 13.60
CA TYR A 23 -11.54 20.34 14.27
C TYR A 23 -10.42 20.84 13.34
N SER A 24 -9.79 19.93 12.59
CA SER A 24 -8.69 20.27 11.67
C SER A 24 -8.82 19.54 10.34
N GLN A 25 -9.77 20.00 9.52
CA GLN A 25 -10.14 19.37 8.23
C GLN A 25 -8.95 19.26 7.27
N THR A 26 -8.21 20.35 7.07
CA THR A 26 -7.16 20.42 6.06
C THR A 26 -5.94 19.55 6.40
N MET A 27 -5.50 19.55 7.66
CA MET A 27 -4.36 18.74 8.10
C MET A 27 -4.67 17.24 8.07
N ILE A 28 -5.86 16.85 8.51
CA ILE A 28 -6.29 15.44 8.50
C ILE A 28 -6.49 14.94 7.06
N PHE A 29 -7.08 15.76 6.19
CA PHE A 29 -7.24 15.41 4.78
C PHE A 29 -5.89 15.21 4.07
N ILE A 30 -4.97 16.17 4.19
CA ILE A 30 -3.65 16.10 3.53
C ILE A 30 -2.84 14.91 4.06
N SER A 31 -2.79 14.73 5.38
CA SER A 31 -2.07 13.61 5.98
C SER A 31 -2.67 12.26 5.60
N GLY A 32 -4.01 12.18 5.53
CA GLY A 32 -4.75 11.02 5.06
C GLY A 32 -4.46 10.62 3.62
N SER A 33 -4.46 11.58 2.70
CA SER A 33 -4.14 11.35 1.28
C SER A 33 -2.70 10.87 1.11
N ILE A 34 -1.75 11.48 1.82
CA ILE A 34 -0.32 11.08 1.79
C ILE A 34 -0.13 9.69 2.42
N ALA A 35 -0.85 9.38 3.50
CA ALA A 35 -0.78 8.10 4.18
C ALA A 35 -1.31 6.96 3.29
N LEU A 36 -2.44 7.16 2.60
CA LEU A 36 -2.94 6.21 1.60
C LEU A 36 -1.97 6.03 0.44
N GLY A 37 -1.49 7.13 -0.14
CA GLY A 37 -0.52 7.11 -1.22
C GLY A 37 0.71 6.28 -0.86
N LYS A 38 1.34 6.54 0.29
CA LYS A 38 2.53 5.81 0.74
C LYS A 38 2.27 4.34 1.05
N LYS A 39 1.13 4.01 1.65
CA LYS A 39 0.75 2.61 1.96
C LYS A 39 0.53 1.81 0.69
N LEU A 40 -0.02 2.45 -0.33
CA LEU A 40 -0.28 1.87 -1.64
C LEU A 40 0.92 1.95 -2.58
N ILE A 41 1.98 2.71 -2.28
CA ILE A 41 3.28 2.58 -2.97
C ILE A 41 3.97 1.30 -2.51
N HIS A 42 4.01 1.04 -1.20
CA HIS A 42 4.83 -0.04 -0.65
C HIS A 42 4.31 -1.44 -1.01
N ARG A 43 2.99 -1.65 -0.96
CA ARG A 43 2.37 -2.98 -1.15
C ARG A 43 2.45 -3.50 -2.58
N PRO A 44 1.89 -2.82 -3.60
CA PRO A 44 2.01 -3.26 -4.98
C PRO A 44 3.45 -3.16 -5.48
N ALA A 45 4.30 -2.22 -5.04
CA ALA A 45 5.71 -2.25 -5.42
C ALA A 45 6.42 -3.50 -4.88
N SER A 46 6.19 -3.89 -3.62
CA SER A 46 6.79 -5.11 -3.06
C SER A 46 6.33 -6.39 -3.76
N ILE A 47 5.07 -6.46 -4.19
CA ILE A 47 4.52 -7.62 -4.93
C ILE A 47 4.90 -7.60 -6.39
N PHE A 48 4.94 -6.44 -7.02
CA PHE A 48 5.46 -6.30 -8.37
C PHE A 48 6.92 -6.74 -8.40
N ILE A 49 7.73 -6.29 -7.43
CA ILE A 49 9.11 -6.73 -7.24
C ILE A 49 9.17 -8.24 -7.00
N LEU A 50 8.43 -8.81 -6.03
CA LEU A 50 8.47 -10.25 -5.70
C LEU A 50 7.89 -11.17 -6.81
N PHE A 51 6.76 -10.82 -7.41
CA PHE A 51 6.14 -11.58 -8.49
C PHE A 51 7.02 -11.55 -9.76
N PHE A 52 7.57 -10.38 -10.11
CA PHE A 52 8.47 -10.27 -11.26
C PHE A 52 9.87 -10.87 -10.99
N LEU A 53 10.43 -10.76 -9.78
CA LEU A 53 11.74 -11.36 -9.48
C LEU A 53 11.76 -12.88 -9.65
N ASN A 54 10.63 -13.56 -9.43
CA ASN A 54 10.55 -15.01 -9.49
C ASN A 54 10.14 -15.57 -10.82
N PHE A 55 9.08 -15.00 -11.40
CA PHE A 55 8.59 -15.48 -12.67
C PHE A 55 9.45 -14.99 -13.85
N VAL A 56 10.19 -13.89 -13.65
CA VAL A 56 10.75 -13.11 -14.75
C VAL A 56 12.27 -13.01 -14.66
N LEU A 57 13.01 -13.71 -13.78
CA LEU A 57 14.50 -13.69 -13.84
C LEU A 57 15.03 -14.07 -15.25
N TYR A 58 14.31 -14.94 -15.96
CA TYR A 58 14.57 -15.35 -17.34
C TYR A 58 14.19 -14.29 -18.41
N ILE A 59 13.10 -13.53 -18.22
CA ILE A 59 12.63 -12.51 -19.18
C ILE A 59 13.20 -11.10 -18.86
N LEU A 60 13.48 -10.81 -17.59
CA LEU A 60 14.04 -9.56 -17.07
C LEU A 60 15.52 -9.42 -17.40
N ALA A 61 16.29 -10.51 -17.50
CA ALA A 61 17.64 -10.43 -18.07
C ALA A 61 17.61 -9.80 -19.48
N LYS A 62 16.51 -10.00 -20.22
CA LYS A 62 16.27 -9.42 -21.55
C LYS A 62 15.61 -8.04 -21.50
N LEU A 63 14.87 -7.71 -20.43
CA LEU A 63 14.10 -6.46 -20.29
C LEU A 63 14.83 -5.35 -19.50
N PHE A 64 15.70 -5.71 -18.54
CA PHE A 64 16.51 -4.79 -17.73
C PHE A 64 17.86 -4.43 -18.37
N ALA A 65 18.21 -5.01 -19.51
CA ALA A 65 19.32 -4.52 -20.30
C ALA A 65 19.05 -3.06 -20.74
N ASN A 66 20.08 -2.21 -20.67
CA ASN A 66 20.08 -0.81 -21.14
C ASN A 66 19.23 0.21 -20.34
N GLY A 67 19.20 0.13 -19.00
CA GLY A 67 18.71 1.25 -18.17
C GLY A 67 17.20 1.47 -18.15
N ARG A 68 16.41 0.53 -18.68
CA ARG A 68 14.94 0.56 -18.67
C ARG A 68 14.32 0.32 -17.29
N THR A 69 15.15 0.03 -16.29
CA THR A 69 14.76 -0.13 -14.88
C THR A 69 14.03 1.11 -14.35
N TYR A 70 14.44 2.30 -14.75
CA TYR A 70 13.80 3.56 -14.32
C TYR A 70 12.38 3.71 -14.87
N LEU A 71 12.11 3.25 -16.10
CA LEU A 71 10.76 3.26 -16.68
C LEU A 71 9.81 2.31 -15.93
N MET A 72 10.32 1.16 -15.48
CA MET A 72 9.52 0.21 -14.71
C MET A 72 9.21 0.71 -13.30
N MET A 73 10.12 1.48 -12.69
CA MET A 73 9.86 2.14 -11.40
C MET A 73 8.87 3.31 -11.51
N LEU A 74 8.66 3.88 -12.69
CA LEU A 74 7.68 4.94 -12.92
C LEU A 74 6.23 4.44 -12.82
N ILE A 75 5.97 3.20 -13.22
CA ILE A 75 4.64 2.57 -13.18
C ILE A 75 4.02 2.60 -11.77
N PRO A 76 4.68 2.11 -10.70
CA PRO A 76 4.12 2.18 -9.36
C PRO A 76 4.02 3.61 -8.82
N ILE A 77 4.88 4.54 -9.28
CA ILE A 77 4.79 5.96 -8.90
C ILE A 77 3.51 6.58 -9.49
N ILE A 78 3.24 6.39 -10.78
CA ILE A 78 2.03 6.92 -11.43
C ILE A 78 0.77 6.29 -10.83
N TYR A 79 0.79 4.97 -10.60
CA TYR A 79 -0.31 4.28 -9.93
C TYR A 79 -0.58 4.86 -8.54
N SER A 80 0.45 5.21 -7.78
CA SER A 80 0.25 5.84 -6.47
C SER A 80 -0.30 7.25 -6.52
N LEU A 81 0.12 8.05 -7.50
CA LEU A 81 -0.39 9.41 -7.68
C LEU A 81 -1.89 9.37 -7.99
N TYR A 82 -2.36 8.37 -8.75
CA TYR A 82 -3.79 8.16 -8.99
C TYR A 82 -4.57 8.01 -7.66
N PHE A 83 -4.09 7.19 -6.72
CA PHE A 83 -4.76 7.00 -5.43
C PHE A 83 -4.65 8.20 -4.48
N ILE A 84 -3.61 9.03 -4.63
CA ILE A 84 -3.48 10.26 -3.82
C ILE A 84 -4.50 11.32 -4.24
N PHE A 85 -4.74 11.46 -5.55
CA PHE A 85 -5.57 12.54 -6.09
C PHE A 85 -7.03 12.12 -6.37
N PHE A 86 -7.27 10.89 -6.79
CA PHE A 86 -8.59 10.47 -7.30
C PHE A 86 -9.34 9.52 -6.36
N THR A 87 -8.87 9.32 -5.14
CA THR A 87 -9.48 8.38 -4.21
C THR A 87 -9.68 9.01 -2.83
N SER A 88 -10.77 8.64 -2.16
CA SER A 88 -11.11 9.13 -0.82
C SER A 88 -10.00 8.82 0.18
N PRO A 89 -9.51 9.84 0.93
CA PRO A 89 -8.45 9.66 1.92
C PRO A 89 -8.95 8.91 3.17
N ILE A 90 -7.99 8.43 3.96
CA ILE A 90 -8.27 7.97 5.33
C ILE A 90 -8.25 9.15 6.28
N LEU A 91 -9.15 9.15 7.24
CA LEU A 91 -9.38 10.22 8.18
C LEU A 91 -9.14 9.69 9.59
N PHE A 92 -8.34 10.41 10.36
CA PHE A 92 -8.08 10.06 11.74
C PHE A 92 -9.26 10.48 12.61
N ASN A 93 -9.71 9.57 13.47
CA ASN A 93 -10.67 9.86 14.54
C ASN A 93 -10.03 9.54 15.88
N SER A 94 -9.96 10.55 16.75
CA SER A 94 -9.39 10.44 18.09
C SER A 94 -10.27 9.60 19.01
N ASP A 95 -11.59 9.57 18.83
CA ASP A 95 -12.49 8.82 19.72
C ASP A 95 -12.33 7.31 19.58
N HIS A 96 -11.94 6.87 18.38
CA HIS A 96 -11.73 5.46 18.04
C HIS A 96 -10.24 5.08 17.90
N PHE A 97 -9.32 6.02 18.15
CA PHE A 97 -7.87 5.85 18.04
C PHE A 97 -7.39 5.24 16.72
N ALA A 98 -8.11 5.48 15.63
CA ALA A 98 -7.85 4.81 14.36
C ALA A 98 -8.19 5.68 13.15
N TRP A 99 -7.66 5.25 12.02
CA TRP A 99 -7.88 5.85 10.71
C TRP A 99 -8.99 5.12 9.99
N PHE A 100 -10.03 5.85 9.59
CA PHE A 100 -11.21 5.32 8.93
C PHE A 100 -11.43 5.99 7.58
N PHE A 101 -12.23 5.38 6.73
CA PHE A 101 -12.66 6.03 5.50
C PHE A 101 -13.81 7.03 5.75
N THR A 102 -14.59 6.83 6.81
CA THR A 102 -15.70 7.71 7.18
C THR A 102 -15.27 8.80 8.18
N THR A 103 -15.92 9.96 8.12
CA THR A 103 -15.68 11.12 9.00
C THR A 103 -16.36 10.97 10.37
N PHE A 104 -17.32 10.04 10.53
CA PHE A 104 -18.21 9.90 11.69
C PHE A 104 -18.89 11.20 12.14
N ALA A 105 -19.01 12.18 11.24
CA ALA A 105 -19.67 13.44 11.55
C ALA A 105 -21.20 13.23 11.62
N PRO A 106 -21.92 13.94 12.49
CA PRO A 106 -23.38 13.85 12.55
C PRO A 106 -23.98 14.24 11.19
N GLY A 107 -24.72 13.30 10.58
CA GLY A 107 -25.33 13.47 9.25
C GLY A 107 -24.44 13.06 8.06
N SER A 108 -23.22 12.56 8.27
CA SER A 108 -22.40 12.02 7.18
C SER A 108 -22.78 10.58 6.85
N ASP A 109 -23.05 10.30 5.58
CA ASP A 109 -23.22 8.94 5.09
C ASP A 109 -21.86 8.23 5.01
N SER A 110 -21.72 7.13 5.73
CA SER A 110 -20.46 6.38 5.81
C SER A 110 -20.19 5.54 4.57
N GLU A 111 -21.22 5.22 3.78
CA GLU A 111 -21.08 4.41 2.57
C GLU A 111 -20.43 5.19 1.41
N MET A 112 -20.61 6.51 1.38
CA MET A 112 -20.05 7.39 0.35
C MET A 112 -18.51 7.40 0.32
N PHE A 113 -17.88 7.12 1.45
CA PHE A 113 -16.43 7.19 1.58
C PHE A 113 -15.72 5.85 1.39
N TYR A 114 -16.45 4.77 1.10
CA TYR A 114 -15.86 3.44 0.99
C TYR A 114 -14.93 3.32 -0.22
N ASN A 115 -13.67 3.00 0.05
CA ASN A 115 -12.64 2.91 -0.97
C ASN A 115 -12.53 1.47 -1.51
N TYR A 116 -13.47 1.12 -2.40
CA TYR A 116 -13.48 -0.15 -3.12
C TYR A 116 -12.16 -0.48 -3.84
N PRO A 117 -11.52 0.43 -4.61
CA PRO A 117 -10.29 0.09 -5.32
C PRO A 117 -9.11 -0.19 -4.38
N HIS A 118 -9.00 0.51 -3.24
CA HIS A 118 -8.00 0.19 -2.22
C HIS A 118 -8.24 -1.20 -1.58
N THR A 119 -9.51 -1.56 -1.33
CA THR A 119 -9.89 -2.85 -0.76
C THR A 119 -9.57 -3.99 -1.72
N ALA A 120 -9.94 -3.85 -3.00
CA ALA A 120 -9.62 -4.80 -4.05
C ALA A 120 -8.09 -4.97 -4.21
N ASN A 121 -7.33 -3.87 -4.21
CA ASN A 121 -5.87 -3.93 -4.29
C ASN A 121 -5.25 -4.67 -3.09
N ASN A 122 -5.72 -4.41 -1.87
CA ASN A 122 -5.23 -5.14 -0.68
C ASN A 122 -5.57 -6.63 -0.74
N LEU A 123 -6.75 -7.01 -1.22
CA LEU A 123 -7.12 -8.41 -1.39
C LEU A 123 -6.24 -9.09 -2.44
N PHE A 124 -6.04 -8.45 -3.59
CA PHE A 124 -5.17 -8.93 -4.66
C PHE A 124 -3.73 -9.16 -4.17
N VAL A 125 -3.21 -8.20 -3.39
CA VAL A 125 -1.91 -8.27 -2.74
C VAL A 125 -1.78 -9.54 -1.89
N VAL A 126 -2.73 -9.77 -0.97
CA VAL A 126 -2.70 -10.92 -0.06
C VAL A 126 -2.75 -12.23 -0.85
N VAL A 127 -3.71 -12.38 -1.75
CA VAL A 127 -3.87 -13.60 -2.56
C VAL A 127 -2.61 -13.89 -3.37
N SER A 128 -2.04 -12.87 -4.03
CA SER A 128 -0.82 -13.00 -4.84
C SER A 128 0.39 -13.44 -3.98
N THR A 129 0.57 -12.84 -2.80
CA THR A 129 1.67 -13.24 -1.89
C THR A 129 1.53 -14.66 -1.38
N CYS A 130 0.31 -15.11 -1.05
CA CYS A 130 0.08 -16.48 -0.61
C CYS A 130 0.42 -17.49 -1.72
N VAL A 131 -0.01 -17.24 -2.96
CA VAL A 131 0.30 -18.09 -4.10
C VAL A 131 1.81 -18.16 -4.36
N LEU A 132 2.49 -17.01 -4.36
CA LEU A 132 3.93 -16.95 -4.55
C LEU A 132 4.67 -17.75 -3.47
N TYR A 133 4.25 -17.62 -2.21
CA TYR A 133 4.89 -18.33 -1.11
C TYR A 133 4.81 -19.85 -1.30
N VAL A 134 3.66 -20.36 -1.74
CA VAL A 134 3.47 -21.79 -2.03
C VAL A 134 4.36 -22.26 -3.18
N VAL A 135 4.45 -21.49 -4.27
CA VAL A 135 5.32 -21.81 -5.42
C VAL A 135 6.79 -21.85 -4.98
N TYR A 136 7.20 -20.86 -4.18
CA TYR A 136 8.55 -20.79 -3.63
C TYR A 136 8.90 -21.96 -2.73
N SER A 137 8.00 -22.33 -1.81
CA SER A 137 8.23 -23.46 -0.91
C SER A 137 8.41 -24.77 -1.70
N LYS A 138 7.63 -24.97 -2.76
CA LYS A 138 7.81 -26.13 -3.66
C LYS A 138 9.15 -26.09 -4.39
N TYR A 139 9.54 -24.94 -4.92
CA TYR A 139 10.81 -24.79 -5.63
C TYR A 139 12.01 -25.03 -4.71
N TYR A 140 11.97 -24.51 -3.48
CA TYR A 140 12.98 -24.77 -2.45
C TYR A 140 13.09 -26.26 -2.11
N TYR A 141 11.96 -26.94 -1.95
CA TYR A 141 11.94 -28.38 -1.66
C TYR A 141 12.58 -29.20 -2.78
N VAL A 142 12.26 -28.90 -4.05
CA VAL A 142 12.84 -29.60 -5.22
C VAL A 142 14.34 -29.35 -5.34
N ILE A 143 14.82 -28.12 -5.13
CA ILE A 143 16.26 -27.81 -5.15
C ILE A 143 16.99 -28.59 -4.05
N GLN A 144 16.37 -28.74 -2.87
CA GLN A 144 16.99 -29.41 -1.75
C GLN A 144 17.18 -30.91 -2.01
N GLU A 145 16.30 -31.56 -2.75
CA GLU A 145 16.52 -32.96 -3.17
C GLU A 145 17.63 -33.07 -4.22
N VAL A 146 17.71 -32.17 -5.20
CA VAL A 146 18.75 -32.19 -6.25
C VAL A 146 20.17 -31.91 -5.74
N ILE A 147 20.33 -31.18 -4.63
CA ILE A 147 21.66 -30.87 -4.04
C ILE A 147 22.14 -31.96 -3.07
N VAL A 148 21.24 -32.80 -2.57
CA VAL A 148 21.55 -33.83 -1.56
C VAL A 148 21.80 -35.22 -2.19
N ASP A 149 21.44 -35.41 -3.46
CA ASP A 149 21.85 -36.56 -4.30
C ASP A 149 23.20 -36.32 -5.01
#